data_AF-A0AAU9YPI6-F1
#
_entry.id   AF-A0AAU9YPI6-F1
#
_cell.length_a   1.000
_cell.length_b   1.000
_cell.length_c   1.000
_cell.angle_alpha   90.00
_cell.angle_beta   90.00
_cell.angle_gamma   90.00
#
_symmetry.space_group_name_H-M   'P 1'
#
loop_
_entity.id
_entity.type
_entity.pdbx_description
1 polymer ?
#
loop_
_entity_poly.entity_id
_entity_poly.type
_entity_poly.pdbx_seq_one_letter_code
_entity_poly.pdbx_strand_id
1 'polypeptide(L)'
;MTMDEVREFERATQEATNKKIGVFPPAISISSMALLPSSVRSAPSSAPSTPLSTDAPEFLSIPKDRPRKKSAPETLTLPDPEKKTTLNLPGVHSSEKPCRPKSE
;
A
#
# COMPACT_ATOMS: atom_id res chain seq x y z
N MET A 1 -6.20 -9.60 25.37
CA MET A 1 -7.12 -10.36 24.53
C MET A 1 -6.35 -11.52 23.92
N THR A 2 -6.81 -12.74 24.10
CA THR A 2 -6.17 -13.94 23.52
C THR A 2 -6.63 -14.14 22.07
N MET A 3 -5.88 -14.91 21.27
CA MET A 3 -6.30 -15.24 19.90
C MET A 3 -7.63 -16.01 19.88
N ASP A 4 -7.90 -16.81 20.91
CA ASP A 4 -9.17 -17.53 21.04
C ASP A 4 -10.35 -16.61 21.31
N GLU A 5 -10.16 -15.60 22.18
CA GLU A 5 -11.17 -14.56 22.44
C GLU A 5 -11.51 -13.77 21.17
N VAL A 6 -10.50 -13.44 20.34
CA VAL A 6 -10.72 -12.74 19.06
C VAL A 6 -11.54 -13.62 18.11
N ARG A 7 -11.15 -14.89 17.95
CA ARG A 7 -11.87 -15.85 17.10
C ARG A 7 -13.31 -16.06 17.56
N GLU A 8 -13.55 -16.10 18.87
CA GLU A 8 -14.89 -16.27 19.42
C GLU A 8 -15.76 -15.04 19.20
N PHE A 9 -15.22 -13.84 19.38
CA PHE A 9 -15.93 -12.59 19.11
C PHE A 9 -16.39 -12.49 17.65
N GLU A 10 -15.51 -12.83 16.70
CA GLU A 10 -15.84 -12.86 15.27
C GLU A 10 -16.97 -13.85 14.97
N ARG A 11 -16.90 -15.08 15.51
CA ARG A 11 -17.97 -16.07 15.37
C ARG A 11 -19.29 -15.59 15.96
N ALA A 12 -19.28 -15.05 17.17
CA ALA A 12 -20.49 -14.56 17.84
C ALA A 12 -21.18 -13.44 17.04
N THR A 13 -20.38 -12.53 16.47
CA THR A 13 -20.89 -11.46 15.60
C THR A 13 -21.56 -12.02 14.34
N GLN A 14 -20.93 -13.02 13.71
CA GLN A 14 -21.50 -13.68 12.54
C GLN A 14 -22.78 -14.46 12.87
N GLU A 15 -22.81 -15.19 13.98
CA GLU A 15 -24.00 -15.92 14.43
C GLU A 15 -25.17 -15.00 14.76
N ALA A 16 -24.90 -13.87 15.41
CA ALA A 16 -25.91 -12.84 15.68
C ALA A 16 -26.48 -12.27 14.38
N THR A 17 -25.63 -12.01 13.38
CA THR A 17 -26.06 -11.58 12.05
C THR A 17 -26.92 -12.64 11.38
N ASN A 18 -26.49 -13.90 11.39
CA ASN A 18 -27.22 -15.02 10.80
C ASN A 18 -28.61 -15.21 11.43
N LYS A 19 -28.74 -14.98 12.75
CA LYS A 19 -30.06 -14.98 13.42
C LYS A 19 -30.95 -13.83 12.97
N LYS A 20 -30.37 -12.67 12.63
CA LYS A 20 -31.11 -11.46 12.25
C LYS A 20 -31.56 -11.46 10.78
N ILE A 21 -30.73 -11.94 9.86
CA ILE A 21 -30.99 -11.85 8.40
C ILE A 21 -30.99 -13.20 7.67
N GLY A 22 -30.79 -14.30 8.40
CA GLY A 22 -30.58 -15.63 7.82
C GLY A 22 -29.12 -15.88 7.42
N VAL A 23 -28.79 -17.14 7.16
CA VAL A 23 -27.46 -17.52 6.65
C VAL A 23 -27.38 -17.15 5.17
N PHE A 24 -26.53 -16.18 4.84
CA PHE A 24 -26.25 -15.83 3.45
C PHE A 24 -25.00 -16.59 2.97
N PRO A 25 -25.08 -17.39 1.90
CA PRO A 25 -23.92 -18.13 1.40
C PRO A 25 -22.83 -17.14 0.94
N PRO A 26 -21.54 -17.46 1.14
CA PRO A 26 -20.46 -16.61 0.65
C PRO A 26 -20.56 -16.45 -0.87
N ALA A 27 -20.27 -15.24 -1.36
CA ALA A 27 -20.40 -14.88 -2.77
C ALA A 27 -19.56 -15.79 -3.70
N ILE A 28 -18.50 -16.39 -3.17
CA ILE A 28 -17.72 -17.44 -3.81
C ILE A 28 -17.68 -18.65 -2.89
N SER A 29 -18.12 -19.80 -3.40
CA SER A 29 -17.90 -21.09 -2.75
C SER A 29 -16.75 -21.77 -3.45
N ILE A 30 -15.63 -21.94 -2.75
CA ILE A 30 -14.51 -22.74 -3.22
C ILE A 30 -14.73 -24.11 -2.63
N SER A 31 -15.58 -24.94 -3.27
CA SER A 31 -15.65 -26.36 -2.92
C SER A 31 -14.22 -26.90 -3.00
N SER A 32 -13.73 -27.47 -1.91
CA SER A 32 -12.37 -28.02 -1.81
C SER A 32 -12.05 -28.74 -3.11
N MET A 33 -11.06 -28.27 -3.85
CA MET A 33 -10.55 -29.01 -5.00
C MET A 33 -10.14 -30.36 -4.43
N ALA A 34 -10.92 -31.40 -4.71
CA ALA A 34 -10.52 -32.75 -4.37
C ALA A 34 -9.11 -32.90 -4.95
N LEU A 35 -8.17 -33.35 -4.13
CA LEU A 35 -6.81 -33.72 -4.52
C LEU A 35 -6.91 -34.87 -5.54
N LEU A 36 -7.34 -34.58 -6.77
CA LEU A 36 -7.38 -35.54 -7.86
C LEU A 36 -6.04 -35.44 -8.57
N PRO A 37 -5.31 -36.56 -8.75
CA PRO A 37 -4.13 -36.55 -9.58
C PRO A 37 -4.60 -36.30 -11.00
N SER A 38 -4.36 -35.10 -11.54
CA SER A 38 -4.66 -34.79 -12.94
C SER A 38 -3.66 -35.53 -13.83
N SER A 39 -3.91 -36.82 -13.99
CA SER A 39 -3.47 -37.68 -15.07
C SER A 39 -3.81 -36.99 -16.40
N VAL A 40 -2.76 -36.67 -17.16
CA VAL A 40 -2.73 -36.38 -18.61
C VAL A 40 -3.91 -35.58 -19.18
N ARG A 41 -3.81 -34.23 -19.10
CA ARG A 41 -4.44 -33.38 -20.12
C ARG A 41 -3.36 -32.90 -21.08
N SER A 42 -3.25 -33.55 -22.23
CA SER A 42 -2.47 -33.09 -23.39
C SER A 42 -3.10 -31.86 -24.04
N ALA A 43 -3.31 -30.80 -23.27
CA ALA A 43 -3.60 -29.47 -23.79
C ALA A 43 -2.27 -28.68 -23.76
N PRO A 44 -1.89 -27.97 -24.84
CA PRO A 44 -0.75 -27.06 -24.76
C PRO A 44 -1.02 -26.08 -23.63
N SER A 45 -0.09 -26.01 -22.69
CA SER A 45 -0.13 -25.07 -21.58
C SER A 45 -0.35 -23.67 -22.15
N SER A 46 -1.53 -23.09 -21.90
CA SER A 46 -1.84 -21.70 -22.26
C SER A 46 -1.15 -20.71 -21.33
N ALA A 47 -0.29 -21.20 -20.41
CA ALA A 47 0.53 -20.34 -19.60
C ALA A 47 1.49 -19.59 -20.55
N PRO A 48 1.46 -18.25 -20.59
CA PRO A 48 2.44 -17.50 -21.33
C PRO A 48 3.83 -17.89 -20.79
N SER A 49 4.72 -18.31 -21.68
CA SER A 49 6.11 -18.54 -21.30
C SER A 49 6.64 -17.25 -20.68
N THR A 50 7.12 -17.30 -19.45
CA THR A 50 7.92 -16.21 -18.90
C THR A 50 8.99 -15.86 -19.93
N PRO A 51 9.05 -14.63 -20.44
CA PRO A 51 10.05 -14.26 -21.43
C PRO A 51 11.42 -14.54 -20.82
N LEU A 52 12.24 -15.35 -21.51
CA LEU A 52 13.61 -15.68 -21.07
C LEU A 52 14.57 -14.47 -21.12
N SER A 53 14.06 -13.30 -21.51
CA SER A 53 14.83 -12.06 -21.51
C SER A 53 15.09 -11.64 -20.07
N THR A 54 16.37 -11.62 -19.69
CA THR A 54 16.84 -10.97 -18.46
C THR A 54 16.93 -9.45 -18.60
N ASP A 55 16.74 -8.92 -19.82
CA ASP A 55 16.79 -7.48 -20.06
C ASP A 55 15.60 -6.78 -19.43
N ALA A 56 15.86 -5.64 -18.79
CA ALA A 56 14.84 -4.87 -18.11
C ALA A 56 13.88 -4.26 -19.15
N PRO A 57 12.56 -4.27 -18.91
CA PRO A 57 11.63 -3.69 -19.85
C PRO A 57 11.90 -2.19 -20.08
N GLU A 58 11.75 -1.75 -21.32
CA GLU A 58 12.04 -0.37 -21.74
C GLU A 58 11.26 0.69 -20.93
N PHE A 59 10.07 0.35 -20.42
CA PHE A 59 9.26 1.23 -19.58
C PHE A 59 9.84 1.48 -18.17
N LEU A 60 10.80 0.67 -17.71
CA LEU A 60 11.58 0.97 -16.50
C LEU A 60 12.78 1.87 -16.79
N SER A 61 13.12 2.08 -18.06
CA SER A 61 14.19 3.01 -18.40
C SER A 61 13.77 4.43 -18.02
N ILE A 62 14.67 5.16 -17.37
CA ILE A 62 14.45 6.58 -17.07
C ILE A 62 14.25 7.27 -18.42
N PRO A 63 13.15 8.01 -18.63
CA PRO A 63 12.90 8.68 -19.90
C PRO A 63 14.10 9.56 -20.27
N LYS A 64 14.84 9.16 -21.33
CA LYS A 64 16.14 9.77 -21.66
C LYS A 64 16.04 11.22 -22.12
N ASP A 65 14.87 11.69 -22.52
CA ASP A 65 14.67 13.11 -22.77
C ASP A 65 13.18 13.45 -22.77
N ARG A 66 12.54 13.41 -21.59
CA ARG A 66 11.24 14.07 -21.48
C ARG A 66 11.53 15.56 -21.34
N PRO A 67 10.99 16.45 -22.20
CA PRO A 67 11.03 17.88 -21.96
C PRO A 67 10.51 18.13 -20.55
N ARG A 68 11.40 18.44 -19.61
CA ARG A 68 10.99 18.75 -18.24
C ARG A 68 10.06 19.93 -18.36
N LYS A 69 8.80 19.76 -17.98
CA LYS A 69 7.90 20.91 -17.88
C LYS A 69 8.58 21.88 -16.91
N LYS A 70 8.98 23.06 -17.39
CA LYS A 70 9.48 24.18 -16.57
C LYS A 70 8.39 24.76 -15.65
N SER A 71 7.22 24.10 -15.57
CA SER A 71 6.07 24.50 -14.77
C SER A 71 6.13 24.01 -13.32
N ALA A 72 7.21 23.36 -12.89
CA ALA A 72 7.38 23.10 -11.47
C ALA A 72 7.51 24.48 -10.78
N PRO A 73 6.65 24.81 -9.80
CA PRO A 73 6.75 26.07 -9.09
C PRO A 73 8.13 26.18 -8.44
N GLU A 74 8.69 27.40 -8.39
CA GLU A 74 10.01 27.66 -7.80
C GLU A 74 10.13 27.17 -6.34
N THR A 75 8.99 26.94 -5.69
CA THR A 75 8.86 26.36 -4.34
C THR A 75 9.25 24.88 -4.23
N LEU A 76 9.37 24.16 -5.35
CA LEU A 76 9.79 22.75 -5.39
C LEU A 76 11.22 22.54 -5.89
N THR A 77 11.95 23.63 -6.17
CA THR A 77 13.39 23.53 -6.45
C THR A 77 14.14 23.85 -5.17
N LEU A 78 14.87 22.88 -4.63
CA LEU A 78 15.76 23.13 -3.50
C LEU A 78 16.83 24.16 -3.91
N PRO A 79 17.19 25.12 -3.04
CA PRO A 79 18.28 26.03 -3.33
C PRO A 79 19.59 25.25 -3.49
N ASP A 80 20.27 25.51 -4.60
CA ASP A 80 21.60 25.00 -4.94
C ASP A 80 22.56 25.10 -3.73
N PRO A 81 23.21 24.01 -3.29
CA PRO A 81 24.08 24.04 -2.12
C PRO A 81 25.28 25.00 -2.27
N GLU A 82 25.61 25.40 -3.50
CA GLU A 82 26.71 26.33 -3.76
C GLU A 82 26.32 27.80 -3.58
N LYS A 83 25.01 28.11 -3.61
CA LYS A 83 24.50 29.47 -3.36
C LYS A 83 24.03 29.60 -1.92
N LYS A 84 24.97 29.92 -1.04
CA LYS A 84 24.72 30.43 0.31
C LYS A 84 23.91 31.72 0.24
N THR A 85 22.59 31.60 0.20
CA THR A 85 21.68 32.73 0.35
C THR A 85 21.65 33.12 1.82
N THR A 86 22.30 34.24 2.15
CA THR A 86 22.11 34.95 3.43
C THR A 86 20.62 35.23 3.60
N LEU A 87 19.95 34.41 4.41
CA LEU A 87 18.54 34.61 4.78
C LEU A 87 18.47 35.83 5.70
N ASN A 88 18.14 36.99 5.12
CA ASN A 88 17.66 38.12 5.90
C ASN A 88 16.27 37.74 6.43
N LEU A 89 16.17 37.43 7.73
CA LEU A 89 14.91 37.12 8.40
C LEU A 89 14.38 38.38 9.10
N PRO A 90 13.25 38.97 8.68
CA PRO A 90 12.51 39.88 9.52
C PRO A 90 11.35 39.14 10.19
N GLY A 91 11.25 39.25 11.51
CA GLY A 91 10.02 38.88 12.22
C GLY A 91 10.20 37.91 13.37
N VAL A 92 10.93 38.35 14.39
CA VAL A 92 10.71 37.93 15.77
C VAL A 92 9.22 38.05 16.13
N HIS A 93 8.63 36.97 16.66
CA HIS A 93 7.58 37.06 17.67
C HIS A 93 7.83 35.94 18.67
N SER A 94 8.32 36.37 19.83
CA SER A 94 8.33 35.60 21.07
C SER A 94 6.90 35.25 21.47
N SER A 95 6.66 33.99 21.84
CA SER A 95 5.61 33.67 22.79
C SER A 95 6.05 32.46 23.61
N GLU A 96 6.70 32.76 24.75
CA GLU A 96 6.83 31.85 25.87
C GLU A 96 5.45 31.41 26.35
N LYS A 97 5.20 30.09 26.36
CA LYS A 97 4.46 29.44 27.45
C LYS A 97 5.00 28.02 27.68
N PRO A 98 5.65 27.73 28.82
CA PRO A 98 6.01 26.36 29.17
C PRO A 98 4.78 25.65 29.76
N CYS A 99 4.32 24.57 29.12
CA CYS A 99 3.34 23.67 29.71
C CYS A 99 4.09 22.68 30.62
N ARG A 100 3.97 22.85 31.94
CA ARG A 100 4.52 21.93 32.96
C ARG A 100 3.77 20.59 32.91
N PRO A 101 4.47 19.43 32.95
CA PRO A 101 3.82 18.17 33.26
C PRO A 101 3.53 18.06 34.77
N LYS A 102 2.34 17.57 35.14
CA LYS A 102 1.98 17.15 36.50
C LYS A 102 2.75 15.86 36.84
N SER A 103 3.42 15.85 37.99
CA SER A 103 3.90 14.63 38.67
C SER A 103 2.98 14.34 39.86
N GLU A 104 2.65 13.05 40.03
CA GLU A 104 2.17 12.46 41.30
C GLU A 104 3.32 12.36 42.30
#